data_AF-M0MCV2-F1
#
_entry.id   AF-M0MCV2-F1
#
_cell.length_a   1.000
_cell.length_b   1.000
_cell.length_c   1.000
_cell.angle_alpha   90.00
_cell.angle_beta   90.00
_cell.angle_gamma   90.00
#
_symmetry.space_group_name_H-M   'P 1'
#
loop_
_entity.id
_entity.type
_entity.pdbx_description
1 polymer ?
#
loop_
_entity_poly.entity_id
_entity_poly.type
_entity_poly.pdbx_seq_one_letter_code
_entity_poly.pdbx_strand_id
1 'polypeptide(L)'
;VAALLVEVLVEYADAYTDMSLAIVLTGGFALGSVLISATGGDIAVGIDAYLFGTLATVSTASVGLLLAMTGLVTGVVALAYRPLLYVTFDETAARAARIDVPLFNRLLVVLTAFVVVSAIQIMGVILVAAMLVVPVATATGARSFKRSLVFGVLAAEISVIAGVTLSYVYGLAAGGSVVLAAIAVYALALIGRRVRSSSKRGIFARRDELWAKLSTNPVASPEPDGGREDE
;
A
#
# COMPACT_ATOMS: atom_id res chain seq x y z
N VAL A 1 3.55 -1.36 -23.25
CA VAL A 1 2.49 -0.88 -24.17
C VAL A 1 1.19 -0.62 -23.43
N ALA A 2 0.55 -1.62 -22.79
CA ALA A 2 -0.71 -1.43 -22.07
C ALA A 2 -0.68 -0.29 -21.04
N ALA A 3 0.36 -0.21 -20.20
CA ALA A 3 0.49 0.85 -19.20
C ALA A 3 0.56 2.27 -19.80
N LEU A 4 1.26 2.43 -20.92
CA LEU A 4 1.31 3.70 -21.66
C LEU A 4 -0.05 4.03 -22.29
N LEU A 5 -0.75 3.01 -22.77
CA LEU A 5 -2.07 3.17 -23.37
C LEU A 5 -3.11 3.61 -22.31
N VAL A 6 -3.06 3.05 -21.10
CA VAL A 6 -3.87 3.53 -19.95
C VAL A 6 -3.55 4.97 -19.64
N GLU A 7 -2.27 5.32 -19.48
CA GLU A 7 -1.86 6.68 -19.12
C GLU A 7 -2.30 7.71 -20.17
N VAL A 8 -2.12 7.41 -21.45
CA VAL A 8 -2.58 8.28 -22.54
C VAL A 8 -4.10 8.42 -22.52
N LEU A 9 -4.86 7.34 -22.29
CA LEU A 9 -6.31 7.45 -22.21
C LEU A 9 -6.78 8.28 -21.01
N VAL A 10 -6.10 8.17 -19.86
CA VAL A 10 -6.39 8.99 -18.69
C VAL A 10 -6.05 10.46 -18.95
N GLU A 11 -4.91 10.75 -19.58
CA GLU A 11 -4.49 12.12 -19.92
C GLU A 11 -5.41 12.79 -20.96
N TYR A 12 -5.85 12.05 -21.99
CA TYR A 12 -6.58 12.63 -23.13
C TYR A 12 -8.10 12.56 -23.03
N ALA A 13 -8.66 11.54 -22.40
CA ALA A 13 -10.10 11.33 -22.46
C ALA A 13 -10.89 12.23 -21.49
N ASP A 14 -10.21 12.90 -20.53
CA ASP A 14 -10.82 13.56 -19.36
C ASP A 14 -11.90 12.68 -18.67
N ALA A 15 -11.84 11.38 -18.97
CA ALA A 15 -12.77 10.37 -18.54
C ALA A 15 -12.35 9.97 -17.14
N TYR A 16 -13.33 9.72 -16.29
CA TYR A 16 -13.09 9.11 -14.98
C TYR A 16 -12.07 7.99 -15.13
N THR A 17 -10.95 8.07 -14.41
CA THR A 17 -9.83 7.13 -14.47
C THR A 17 -10.28 5.67 -14.44
N ASP A 18 -11.36 5.41 -13.70
CA ASP A 18 -12.01 4.09 -13.58
C ASP A 18 -12.59 3.58 -14.92
N MET A 19 -13.17 4.46 -15.74
CA MET A 19 -13.71 4.11 -17.06
C MET A 19 -12.59 3.75 -18.03
N SER A 20 -11.53 4.56 -18.09
CA SER A 20 -10.36 4.28 -18.95
C SER A 20 -9.72 2.94 -18.58
N LEU A 21 -9.58 2.66 -17.28
CA LEU A 21 -9.06 1.38 -16.80
C LEU A 21 -9.98 0.21 -17.18
N ALA A 22 -11.30 0.35 -17.04
CA ALA A 22 -12.27 -0.68 -17.42
C ALA A 22 -12.23 -1.00 -18.92
N ILE A 23 -12.13 0.02 -19.77
CA ILE A 23 -12.04 -0.15 -21.23
C ILE A 23 -10.76 -0.88 -21.62
N VAL A 24 -9.61 -0.49 -21.06
CA VAL A 24 -8.33 -1.16 -21.38
C VAL A 24 -8.33 -2.59 -20.88
N LEU A 25 -8.87 -2.86 -19.70
CA LEU A 25 -8.97 -4.21 -19.14
C LEU A 25 -9.84 -5.11 -20.02
N THR A 26 -11.07 -4.69 -20.31
CA THR A 26 -12.02 -5.46 -21.10
C THR A 26 -11.56 -5.62 -22.54
N GLY A 27 -11.03 -4.57 -23.16
CA GLY A 27 -10.44 -4.60 -24.49
C GLY A 27 -9.22 -5.52 -24.56
N GLY A 28 -8.33 -5.48 -23.56
CA GLY A 28 -7.17 -6.36 -23.48
C GLY A 28 -7.54 -7.84 -23.34
N PHE A 29 -8.50 -8.16 -22.47
CA PHE A 29 -9.01 -9.53 -22.33
C PHE A 29 -9.72 -10.03 -23.58
N ALA A 30 -10.56 -9.20 -24.21
CA ALA A 30 -11.25 -9.55 -25.46
C ALA A 30 -10.27 -9.77 -26.61
N LEU A 31 -9.27 -8.89 -26.76
CA LEU A 31 -8.22 -9.06 -27.77
C LEU A 31 -7.43 -10.35 -27.51
N GLY A 32 -7.00 -10.59 -26.28
CA GLY A 32 -6.25 -11.79 -25.91
C GLY A 32 -7.04 -13.08 -26.16
N SER A 33 -8.32 -13.12 -25.78
CA SER A 33 -9.16 -14.31 -25.99
C SER A 33 -9.41 -14.60 -27.46
N VAL A 34 -9.63 -13.57 -28.28
CA VAL A 34 -9.77 -13.72 -29.74
C VAL A 34 -8.49 -14.23 -30.37
N LEU A 35 -7.32 -13.69 -29.99
CA LEU A 35 -6.03 -14.12 -30.53
C LEU A 35 -5.73 -15.59 -30.18
N ILE A 36 -5.96 -16.00 -28.93
CA ILE A 36 -5.76 -17.40 -28.48
C ILE A 36 -6.71 -18.33 -29.26
N SER A 37 -8.00 -17.97 -29.33
CA SER A 37 -9.01 -18.75 -30.04
C SER A 37 -8.70 -18.87 -31.53
N ALA A 38 -8.18 -17.80 -32.16
CA ALA A 38 -7.77 -17.81 -33.57
C ALA A 38 -6.59 -18.75 -33.84
N THR A 39 -5.71 -18.97 -32.86
CA THR A 39 -4.60 -19.93 -32.96
C THR A 39 -4.99 -21.37 -32.62
N GLY A 40 -6.27 -21.65 -32.34
CA GLY A 40 -6.75 -22.99 -31.98
C GLY A 40 -6.42 -23.43 -30.56
N GLY A 41 -6.01 -22.50 -29.69
CA GLY A 41 -5.72 -22.77 -28.28
C GLY A 41 -6.99 -22.74 -27.43
N ASP A 42 -7.00 -23.52 -26.34
CA ASP A 42 -8.08 -23.51 -25.34
C ASP A 42 -7.67 -22.71 -24.10
N ILE A 43 -8.55 -21.81 -23.64
CA ILE A 43 -8.29 -20.88 -22.51
C ILE A 43 -8.32 -21.63 -21.17
N ALA A 44 -9.00 -22.78 -21.10
CA ALA A 44 -9.19 -23.53 -19.85
C ALA A 44 -7.91 -24.17 -19.32
N VAL A 45 -6.95 -24.50 -20.19
CA VAL A 45 -5.70 -25.19 -19.80
C VAL A 45 -4.69 -24.17 -19.27
N GLY A 46 -4.82 -23.77 -18.00
CA GLY A 46 -3.78 -22.99 -17.32
C GLY A 46 -4.24 -21.84 -16.42
N ILE A 47 -5.54 -21.63 -16.22
CA ILE A 47 -6.05 -20.56 -15.34
C ILE A 47 -5.51 -20.70 -13.91
N ASP A 48 -5.47 -21.92 -13.35
CA ASP A 48 -5.00 -22.14 -11.98
C ASP A 48 -3.54 -21.70 -11.79
N ALA A 49 -2.67 -22.01 -12.75
CA ALA A 49 -1.28 -21.59 -12.72
C ALA A 49 -1.15 -20.06 -12.82
N TYR A 50 -2.03 -19.40 -13.57
CA TYR A 50 -2.03 -17.94 -13.70
C TYR A 50 -2.58 -17.23 -12.44
N LEU A 51 -3.56 -17.84 -11.77
CA LEU A 51 -4.19 -17.30 -10.56
C LEU A 51 -3.30 -17.46 -9.32
N PHE A 52 -2.73 -18.65 -9.13
CA PHE A 52 -2.01 -19.05 -7.91
C PHE A 52 -0.48 -19.08 -8.05
N GLY A 53 0.03 -19.03 -9.29
CA GLY A 53 1.46 -19.12 -9.57
C GLY A 53 2.06 -20.48 -9.23
N THR A 54 3.35 -20.63 -9.48
CA THR A 54 4.13 -21.84 -9.15
C THR A 54 5.33 -21.48 -8.28
N LEU A 55 5.07 -20.79 -7.16
CA LEU A 55 6.10 -20.34 -6.20
C LEU A 55 7.04 -21.46 -5.75
N ALA A 56 6.54 -22.70 -5.66
CA ALA A 56 7.30 -23.86 -5.22
C ALA A 56 8.37 -24.32 -6.22
N THR A 57 8.24 -23.98 -7.50
CA THR A 57 9.13 -24.45 -8.59
C THR A 57 9.89 -23.31 -9.26
N VAL A 58 10.16 -22.22 -8.52
CA VAL A 58 10.84 -21.06 -9.09
C VAL A 58 12.29 -21.40 -9.45
N SER A 59 12.70 -21.03 -10.67
CA SER A 59 14.06 -21.28 -11.14
C SER A 59 15.05 -20.22 -10.64
N THR A 60 16.34 -20.55 -10.57
CA THR A 60 17.40 -19.60 -10.23
C THR A 60 17.48 -18.42 -11.21
N ALA A 61 17.20 -18.66 -12.49
CA ALA A 61 17.12 -17.61 -13.50
C ALA A 61 15.98 -16.63 -13.23
N SER A 62 14.81 -17.13 -12.84
CA SER A 62 13.65 -16.32 -12.44
C SER A 62 13.96 -15.46 -11.21
N VAL A 63 14.67 -16.00 -10.23
CA VAL A 63 15.13 -15.25 -9.05
C VAL A 63 16.12 -14.15 -9.43
N GLY A 64 17.09 -14.44 -10.30
CA GLY A 64 18.03 -13.45 -10.81
C GLY A 64 17.33 -12.29 -11.53
N LEU A 65 16.33 -12.59 -12.35
CA LEU A 65 15.50 -11.58 -13.02
C LEU A 65 14.73 -10.71 -12.02
N LEU A 66 14.11 -11.32 -11.00
CA LEU A 66 13.41 -10.58 -9.94
C LEU A 66 14.35 -9.66 -9.16
N LEU A 67 15.55 -10.12 -8.82
CA LEU A 67 16.55 -9.32 -8.12
C LEU A 67 16.99 -8.12 -8.98
N ALA A 68 17.25 -8.35 -10.26
CA ALA A 68 17.59 -7.29 -11.20
C ALA A 68 16.45 -6.26 -11.34
N MET A 69 15.21 -6.71 -11.49
CA MET A 69 14.03 -5.83 -11.55
C MET A 69 13.81 -5.05 -10.26
N THR A 70 13.98 -5.69 -9.11
CA THR A 70 13.88 -5.04 -7.80
C THR A 70 14.94 -3.95 -7.65
N GLY A 71 16.18 -4.25 -8.03
CA GLY A 71 17.28 -3.29 -8.03
C GLY A 71 17.04 -2.11 -8.97
N LEU A 72 16.58 -2.37 -10.19
CA LEU A 72 16.24 -1.35 -11.18
C LEU A 72 15.14 -0.42 -10.65
N VAL A 73 14.00 -0.97 -10.23
CA VAL A 73 12.85 -0.19 -9.77
C VAL A 73 13.20 0.59 -8.51
N THR A 74 13.82 -0.06 -7.52
CA THR A 74 14.23 0.61 -6.28
C THR A 74 15.25 1.71 -6.57
N GLY A 75 16.19 1.49 -7.49
CA GLY A 75 17.16 2.49 -7.92
C GLY A 75 16.50 3.71 -8.55
N VAL A 76 15.59 3.51 -9.51
CA VAL A 76 14.86 4.61 -10.15
C VAL A 76 13.98 5.36 -9.13
N VAL A 77 13.26 4.65 -8.27
CA VAL A 77 12.43 5.27 -7.22
C VAL A 77 13.29 6.03 -6.22
N ALA A 78 14.47 5.54 -5.85
CA ALA A 78 15.38 6.22 -4.93
C ALA A 78 15.93 7.52 -5.55
N LEU A 79 16.31 7.49 -6.83
CA LEU A 79 16.79 8.66 -7.57
C LEU A 79 15.68 9.70 -7.77
N ALA A 80 14.47 9.25 -8.12
CA ALA A 80 13.30 10.10 -8.34
C ALA A 80 12.46 10.35 -7.08
N TYR A 81 12.96 10.01 -5.88
CA TYR A 81 12.15 9.97 -4.65
C TYR A 81 11.45 11.30 -4.33
N ARG A 82 12.15 12.44 -4.48
CA ARG A 82 11.61 13.78 -4.21
C ARG A 82 10.50 14.19 -5.19
N PRO A 83 10.72 14.18 -6.52
CA PRO A 83 9.68 14.56 -7.46
C PRO A 83 8.49 13.60 -7.44
N LEU A 84 8.72 12.29 -7.29
CA LEU A 84 7.64 11.31 -7.13
C LEU A 84 6.75 11.65 -5.92
N LEU A 85 7.37 11.93 -4.77
CA LEU A 85 6.63 12.36 -3.58
C LEU A 85 5.79 13.61 -3.80
N TYR A 86 6.38 14.64 -4.41
CA TYR A 86 5.69 15.90 -4.64
C TYR A 86 4.47 15.72 -5.53
N VAL A 87 4.63 15.00 -6.63
CA VAL A 87 3.55 14.72 -7.58
C VAL A 87 2.43 13.90 -6.93
N THR A 88 2.75 12.89 -6.11
CA THR A 88 1.72 12.07 -5.44
C THR A 88 0.97 12.82 -4.33
N PHE A 89 1.58 13.82 -3.69
CA PHE A 89 0.93 14.58 -2.62
C PHE A 89 0.13 15.77 -3.13
N ASP A 90 0.66 16.53 -4.08
CA ASP A 90 0.01 17.70 -4.66
C ASP A 90 0.60 18.03 -6.03
N GLU A 91 -0.11 17.62 -7.09
CA GLU A 91 0.27 17.92 -8.48
C GLU A 91 0.30 19.42 -8.77
N THR A 92 -0.54 20.21 -8.11
CA THR A 92 -0.64 21.66 -8.30
C THR A 92 0.60 22.35 -7.74
N ALA A 93 1.00 21.96 -6.52
CA ALA A 93 2.23 22.44 -5.89
C ALA A 93 3.48 21.95 -6.64
N ALA A 94 3.46 20.71 -7.16
CA ALA A 94 4.56 20.18 -7.99
C ALA A 94 4.74 21.00 -9.27
N ARG A 95 3.63 21.37 -9.94
CA ARG A 95 3.66 22.22 -11.14
C ARG A 95 4.18 23.63 -10.82
N ALA A 96 3.79 24.19 -9.67
CA ALA A 96 4.31 25.47 -9.18
C ALA A 96 5.83 25.41 -8.87
N ALA A 97 6.32 24.26 -8.41
CA ALA A 97 7.74 23.99 -8.19
C ALA A 97 8.54 23.67 -9.48
N ARG A 98 7.93 23.83 -10.67
CA ARG A 98 8.51 23.50 -11.99
C ARG A 98 8.93 22.04 -12.14
N ILE A 99 8.20 21.13 -11.50
CA ILE A 99 8.32 19.69 -11.72
C ILE A 99 7.43 19.30 -12.91
N ASP A 100 7.96 18.50 -13.82
CA ASP A 100 7.21 17.96 -14.96
C ASP A 100 6.28 16.83 -14.50
N VAL A 101 5.05 17.20 -14.09
CA VAL A 101 4.05 16.29 -13.54
C VAL A 101 3.75 15.11 -14.51
N PRO A 102 3.44 15.34 -15.81
CA PRO A 102 3.20 14.24 -16.75
C PRO A 102 4.35 13.23 -16.83
N LEU A 103 5.60 13.70 -16.82
CA LEU A 103 6.76 12.81 -16.88
C LEU A 103 6.80 11.85 -15.67
N PHE A 104 6.57 12.36 -14.47
CA PHE A 104 6.64 11.57 -13.24
C PHE A 104 5.42 10.67 -13.04
N ASN A 105 4.22 11.06 -13.50
CA ASN A 105 3.06 10.18 -13.54
C ASN A 105 3.28 9.01 -14.50
N ARG A 106 3.74 9.28 -15.73
CA ARG A 106 4.16 8.24 -16.69
C ARG A 106 5.23 7.32 -16.11
N LEU A 107 6.23 7.89 -15.41
CA LEU A 107 7.28 7.11 -14.77
C LEU A 107 6.70 6.17 -13.71
N LEU A 108 5.81 6.63 -12.84
CA LEU A 108 5.16 5.80 -11.82
C LEU A 108 4.34 4.67 -12.45
N VAL A 109 3.54 4.97 -13.48
CA VAL A 109 2.70 3.98 -14.15
C VAL A 109 3.56 2.92 -14.84
N VAL A 110 4.64 3.32 -15.51
CA VAL A 110 5.57 2.40 -16.16
C VAL A 110 6.30 1.53 -15.13
N LEU A 111 6.85 2.12 -14.07
CA LEU A 111 7.54 1.36 -13.01
C LEU A 111 6.60 0.36 -12.34
N THR A 112 5.38 0.80 -12.01
CA THR A 112 4.36 -0.08 -11.40
C THR A 112 4.02 -1.22 -12.34
N ALA A 113 3.82 -0.95 -13.63
CA ALA A 113 3.55 -1.99 -14.62
C ALA A 113 4.70 -3.00 -14.74
N PHE A 114 5.96 -2.54 -14.72
CA PHE A 114 7.13 -3.42 -14.72
C PHE A 114 7.14 -4.37 -13.52
N VAL A 115 6.90 -3.83 -12.31
CA VAL A 115 6.83 -4.62 -11.08
C VAL A 115 5.72 -5.67 -11.18
N VAL A 116 4.50 -5.25 -11.56
CA VAL A 116 3.33 -6.12 -11.59
C VAL A 116 3.49 -7.23 -12.63
N VAL A 117 3.91 -6.89 -13.85
CA VAL A 117 4.09 -7.87 -14.93
C VAL A 117 5.17 -8.90 -14.56
N SER A 118 6.28 -8.45 -13.99
CA SER A 118 7.37 -9.34 -13.56
C SER A 118 6.94 -10.26 -12.41
N ALA A 119 6.15 -9.73 -11.46
CA ALA A 119 5.69 -10.48 -10.31
C ALA A 119 4.65 -11.55 -10.68
N ILE A 120 3.71 -11.25 -11.59
CA ILE A 120 2.62 -12.16 -12.00
C ILE A 120 3.16 -13.49 -12.53
N GLN A 121 4.27 -13.46 -13.29
CA GLN A 121 4.83 -14.67 -13.89
C GLN A 121 5.23 -15.75 -12.87
N ILE A 122 5.55 -15.35 -11.64
CA ILE A 122 6.05 -16.25 -10.60
C ILE A 122 4.99 -16.44 -9.51
N MET A 123 4.40 -15.33 -9.08
CA MET A 123 3.49 -15.29 -7.93
C MET A 123 2.04 -15.61 -8.29
N GLY A 124 1.65 -15.42 -9.56
CA GLY A 124 0.25 -15.45 -9.97
C GLY A 124 -0.51 -14.17 -9.63
N VAL A 125 -1.64 -13.96 -10.30
CA VAL A 125 -2.40 -12.70 -10.24
C VAL A 125 -3.01 -12.44 -8.86
N ILE A 126 -3.55 -13.47 -8.19
CA ILE A 126 -4.23 -13.30 -6.89
C ILE A 126 -3.24 -12.84 -5.83
N LEU A 127 -2.06 -13.47 -5.79
CA LEU A 127 -1.05 -13.13 -4.79
C LEU A 127 -0.49 -11.73 -5.02
N VAL A 128 -0.24 -11.34 -6.29
CA VAL A 128 0.21 -9.98 -6.62
C VAL A 128 -0.83 -8.94 -6.19
N ALA A 129 -2.10 -9.15 -6.49
CA ALA A 129 -3.18 -8.24 -6.11
C ALA A 129 -3.25 -8.05 -4.58
N ALA A 130 -3.16 -9.14 -3.82
CA ALA A 130 -3.14 -9.08 -2.37
C ALA A 130 -1.90 -8.36 -1.82
N MET A 131 -0.71 -8.65 -2.37
CA MET A 131 0.55 -8.06 -1.90
C MET A 131 0.72 -6.59 -2.27
N LEU A 132 0.04 -6.09 -3.31
CA LEU A 132 0.03 -4.65 -3.60
C LEU A 132 -0.76 -3.85 -2.55
N VAL A 133 -1.81 -4.44 -1.96
CA VAL A 133 -2.77 -3.71 -1.13
C VAL A 133 -2.55 -3.98 0.35
N VAL A 134 -2.50 -5.24 0.76
CA VAL A 134 -2.58 -5.65 2.17
C VAL A 134 -1.38 -5.16 3.00
N PRO A 135 -0.11 -5.40 2.62
CA PRO A 135 1.03 -4.92 3.40
C PRO A 135 1.08 -3.39 3.45
N VAL A 136 0.71 -2.70 2.37
CA VAL A 136 0.64 -1.23 2.36
C VAL A 136 -0.45 -0.73 3.32
N ALA A 137 -1.61 -1.39 3.35
CA ALA A 137 -2.69 -1.08 4.28
C ALA A 137 -2.27 -1.25 5.76
N THR A 138 -1.39 -2.22 6.06
CA THR A 138 -0.82 -2.38 7.42
C THR A 138 -0.02 -1.15 7.86
N ALA A 139 0.66 -0.49 6.91
CA ALA A 139 1.60 0.58 7.18
C ALA A 139 0.98 1.98 7.27
N THR A 140 -0.28 2.13 6.82
CA THR A 140 -1.05 3.40 6.83
C THR A 140 -1.09 4.15 8.16
N GLY A 141 -0.86 3.46 9.29
CA GLY A 141 -0.79 4.10 10.61
C GLY A 141 0.51 4.88 10.89
N ALA A 142 1.47 4.87 9.97
CA ALA A 142 2.76 5.52 10.14
C ALA A 142 2.66 7.05 9.99
N ARG A 143 3.36 7.78 10.87
CA ARG A 143 3.35 9.25 10.90
C ARG A 143 4.21 9.94 9.85
N SER A 144 4.89 9.18 8.99
CA SER A 144 5.80 9.69 7.97
C SER A 144 5.81 8.75 6.79
N PHE A 145 5.86 9.29 5.57
CA PHE A 145 5.90 8.51 4.33
C PHE A 145 7.04 7.49 4.32
N LYS A 146 8.26 7.90 4.71
CA LYS A 146 9.42 6.98 4.82
C LYS A 146 9.15 5.82 5.78
N ARG A 147 8.50 6.10 6.91
CA ARG A 147 8.14 5.06 7.88
C ARG A 147 7.06 4.14 7.33
N SER A 148 6.07 4.69 6.63
CA SER A 148 5.03 3.91 5.96
C SER A 148 5.65 2.95 4.93
N LEU A 149 6.59 3.44 4.12
CA LEU A 149 7.32 2.63 3.16
C LEU A 149 8.03 1.44 3.84
N VAL A 150 8.83 1.72 4.87
CA VAL A 150 9.59 0.68 5.59
C VAL A 150 8.66 -0.31 6.29
N PHE A 151 7.61 0.16 6.97
CA PHE A 151 6.65 -0.74 7.61
C PHE A 151 5.89 -1.60 6.61
N GLY A 152 5.55 -1.07 5.43
CA GLY A 152 4.89 -1.82 4.37
C GLY A 152 5.79 -2.94 3.85
N VAL A 153 7.06 -2.65 3.59
CA VAL A 153 8.05 -3.65 3.17
C VAL A 153 8.22 -4.73 4.25
N LEU A 154 8.41 -4.34 5.52
CA LEU A 154 8.56 -5.30 6.62
C LEU A 154 7.31 -6.18 6.78
N ALA A 155 6.12 -5.61 6.66
CA ALA A 155 4.88 -6.37 6.72
C ALA A 155 4.76 -7.36 5.55
N ALA A 156 5.17 -6.96 4.34
CA ALA A 156 5.21 -7.85 3.18
C ALA A 156 6.17 -9.03 3.40
N GLU A 157 7.41 -8.75 3.82
CA GLU A 157 8.44 -9.76 4.11
C GLU A 157 7.97 -10.76 5.18
N ILE A 158 7.44 -10.28 6.30
CA ILE A 158 6.91 -11.13 7.37
C ILE A 158 5.77 -12.02 6.84
N SER A 159 4.88 -11.46 6.01
CA SER A 159 3.75 -12.19 5.45
C SER A 159 4.18 -13.27 4.47
N VAL A 160 5.17 -12.99 3.62
CA VAL A 160 5.74 -13.97 2.68
C VAL A 160 6.45 -15.08 3.44
N ILE A 161 7.33 -14.76 4.39
CA ILE A 161 8.07 -15.76 5.17
C ILE A 161 7.10 -16.66 5.94
N ALA A 162 6.13 -16.07 6.65
CA ALA A 162 5.13 -16.84 7.39
C ALA A 162 4.27 -17.70 6.47
N GLY A 163 3.78 -17.14 5.36
CA GLY A 163 2.93 -17.84 4.41
C GLY A 163 3.62 -18.98 3.66
N VAL A 164 4.86 -18.78 3.22
CA VAL A 164 5.67 -19.83 2.57
C VAL A 164 6.01 -20.93 3.57
N THR A 165 6.36 -20.57 4.81
CA THR A 165 6.61 -21.56 5.87
C THR A 165 5.36 -22.40 6.15
N LEU A 166 4.19 -21.76 6.26
CA LEU A 166 2.90 -22.46 6.43
C LEU A 166 2.58 -23.38 5.24
N SER A 167 2.82 -22.92 4.02
CA SER A 167 2.65 -23.75 2.81
C SER A 167 3.55 -24.98 2.85
N TYR A 168 4.83 -24.82 3.22
CA TYR A 168 5.78 -25.90 3.29
C TYR A 168 5.43 -26.94 4.36
N VAL A 169 5.02 -26.50 5.55
CA VAL A 169 4.70 -27.40 6.67
C VAL A 169 3.37 -28.14 6.46
N TYR A 170 2.35 -27.44 5.95
CA TYR A 170 0.98 -27.99 5.83
C TYR A 170 0.62 -28.46 4.41
N GLY A 171 1.54 -28.39 3.45
CA GLY A 171 1.29 -28.76 2.05
C GLY A 171 0.21 -27.91 1.36
N LEU A 172 0.01 -26.67 1.82
CA LEU A 172 -1.01 -25.77 1.28
C LEU A 172 -0.52 -25.06 0.00
N ALA A 173 -1.45 -24.58 -0.82
CA ALA A 173 -1.12 -23.73 -1.96
C ALA A 173 -0.38 -22.46 -1.52
N ALA A 174 0.86 -22.30 -1.98
CA ALA A 174 1.76 -21.22 -1.56
C ALA A 174 1.16 -19.81 -1.81
N GLY A 175 0.48 -19.61 -2.94
CA GLY A 175 -0.20 -18.35 -3.23
C GLY A 175 -1.24 -18.00 -2.16
N GLY A 176 -2.13 -18.95 -1.85
CA GLY A 176 -3.20 -18.76 -0.86
C GLY A 176 -2.69 -18.58 0.56
N SER A 177 -1.70 -19.37 0.99
CA SER A 177 -1.16 -19.29 2.35
C SER A 177 -0.50 -17.93 2.63
N VAL A 178 0.19 -17.36 1.64
CA VAL A 178 0.82 -16.04 1.73
C VAL A 178 -0.23 -14.93 1.81
N VAL A 179 -1.32 -15.02 1.04
CA VAL A 179 -2.44 -14.07 1.15
C VAL A 179 -3.07 -14.12 2.55
N LEU A 180 -3.34 -15.31 3.07
CA LEU A 180 -3.92 -15.47 4.41
C LEU A 180 -2.98 -14.94 5.51
N ALA A 181 -1.67 -15.19 5.39
CA ALA A 181 -0.68 -14.63 6.30
C ALA A 181 -0.68 -13.10 6.26
N ALA A 182 -0.73 -12.49 5.08
CA ALA A 182 -0.79 -11.03 4.93
C ALA A 182 -2.05 -10.44 5.58
N ILE A 183 -3.21 -11.07 5.37
CA ILE A 183 -4.47 -10.66 5.99
C ILE A 183 -4.37 -10.77 7.53
N ALA A 184 -3.75 -11.83 8.05
CA ALA A 184 -3.54 -12.00 9.48
C ALA A 184 -2.63 -10.89 10.06
N VAL A 185 -1.52 -10.57 9.39
CA VAL A 185 -0.63 -9.47 9.79
C VAL A 185 -1.38 -8.14 9.79
N TYR A 186 -2.20 -7.87 8.77
CA TYR A 186 -3.05 -6.68 8.71
C TYR A 186 -4.07 -6.60 9.84
N ALA A 187 -4.76 -7.71 10.12
CA ALA A 187 -5.74 -7.79 11.21
C ALA A 187 -5.07 -7.53 12.57
N LEU A 188 -3.90 -8.14 12.83
CA LEU A 188 -3.12 -7.90 14.05
C LEU A 188 -2.69 -6.43 14.18
N ALA A 189 -2.22 -5.82 13.09
CA ALA A 189 -1.86 -4.41 13.07
C ALA A 189 -3.07 -3.49 13.37
N LEU A 190 -4.25 -3.84 12.85
CA LEU A 190 -5.48 -3.10 13.12
C LEU A 190 -5.91 -3.19 14.58
N ILE A 191 -5.87 -4.39 15.17
CA ILE A 191 -6.20 -4.62 16.59
C ILE A 191 -5.22 -3.83 17.48
N GLY A 192 -3.92 -3.93 17.21
CA GLY A 192 -2.89 -3.19 17.96
C GLY A 192 -3.09 -1.67 17.91
N ARG A 193 -3.49 -1.13 16.76
CA ARG A 193 -3.84 0.30 16.61
C ARG A 193 -5.07 0.69 17.44
N ARG A 194 -6.12 -0.14 17.43
CA ARG A 194 -7.37 0.11 18.17
C ARG A 194 -7.13 0.14 19.68
N VAL A 195 -6.37 -0.83 20.22
CA VAL A 195 -6.00 -0.89 21.64
C VAL A 195 -5.22 0.36 22.07
N ARG A 196 -4.25 0.79 21.28
CA ARG A 196 -3.44 1.98 21.56
C ARG A 196 -4.23 3.30 21.49
N SER A 197 -5.27 3.36 20.65
CA SER A 197 -6.19 4.50 20.54
C SER A 197 -7.14 4.61 21.73
N SER A 198 -7.69 3.50 22.21
CA SER A 198 -8.59 3.48 23.37
C SER A 198 -7.91 3.93 24.66
N SER A 199 -6.64 3.56 24.88
CA SER A 199 -5.86 4.03 26.03
C SER A 199 -5.64 5.55 26.08
N LYS A 200 -5.58 6.24 24.93
CA LYS A 200 -5.37 7.69 24.91
C LYS A 200 -6.63 8.50 25.17
N ARG A 201 -7.81 7.97 24.80
CA ARG A 201 -9.10 8.61 25.07
C ARG A 201 -9.45 8.63 26.56
N GLY A 202 -9.13 7.57 27.31
CA GLY A 202 -9.36 7.53 28.75
C GLY A 202 -8.50 8.50 29.57
N ILE A 203 -7.27 8.79 29.14
CA ILE A 203 -6.37 9.72 29.84
C ILE A 203 -6.77 11.18 29.63
N PHE A 204 -7.20 11.54 28.41
CA PHE A 204 -7.64 12.90 28.11
C PHE A 204 -8.99 13.22 28.76
N ALA A 205 -9.97 12.32 28.69
CA ALA A 205 -11.27 12.51 29.34
C ALA A 205 -11.12 12.73 30.86
N ARG A 206 -10.23 11.97 31.50
CA ARG A 206 -9.97 12.08 32.95
C ARG A 206 -9.23 13.37 33.31
N ARG A 207 -8.40 13.90 32.43
CA ARG A 207 -7.72 15.19 32.62
C ARG A 207 -8.72 16.34 32.52
N ASP A 208 -9.61 16.29 31.55
CA ASP A 208 -10.60 17.36 31.33
C ASP A 208 -11.65 17.37 32.46
N GLU A 209 -12.04 16.21 33.00
CA GLU A 209 -12.83 16.12 34.24
C GLU A 209 -12.11 16.72 35.46
N LEU A 210 -10.79 16.49 35.60
CA LEU A 210 -10.02 17.05 36.71
C LEU A 210 -9.89 18.57 36.62
N TRP A 211 -9.67 19.13 35.43
CA TRP A 211 -9.65 20.57 35.22
C TRP A 211 -11.02 21.22 35.41
N ALA A 212 -12.09 20.57 34.94
CA ALA A 212 -13.46 21.03 35.19
C ALA A 212 -13.72 21.12 36.71
N LYS A 213 -13.36 20.08 37.47
CA LYS A 213 -13.48 20.06 38.95
C LYS A 213 -12.63 21.12 39.65
N LEU A 214 -11.44 21.44 39.12
CA LEU A 214 -10.57 22.49 39.65
C LEU A 214 -11.08 23.90 39.30
N SER A 215 -11.72 24.08 38.15
CA SER A 215 -12.27 25.37 37.71
C SER A 215 -13.60 25.75 38.37
N THR A 216 -14.36 24.76 38.85
CA THR A 216 -15.61 24.98 39.60
C THR A 216 -15.40 25.15 41.10
N ASN A 217 -14.15 25.16 41.57
CA ASN A 217 -13.84 25.41 42.97
C ASN A 217 -13.28 26.84 43.09
N PRO A 218 -14.14 27.85 43.35
CA PRO A 218 -13.68 29.21 43.50
C PRO A 218 -12.95 29.30 44.85
N VAL A 219 -11.62 29.24 44.75
CA VAL A 219 -10.65 30.02 45.54
C VAL A 219 -11.03 30.16 47.03
N ALA A 220 -10.34 29.39 47.88
CA ALA A 220 -10.03 29.88 49.23
C ALA A 220 -9.08 31.08 49.06
N SER A 221 -9.64 32.24 48.74
CA SER A 221 -8.93 33.52 48.78
C SER A 221 -8.62 33.76 50.25
N PRO A 222 -7.37 34.06 50.63
CA PRO A 222 -7.08 34.48 51.98
C PRO A 222 -7.97 35.70 52.28
N GLU A 223 -8.84 35.58 53.29
CA GLU A 223 -9.56 36.73 53.83
C GLU A 223 -8.54 37.82 54.17
N PRO A 224 -8.75 39.08 53.76
CA PRO A 224 -7.91 40.18 54.22
C PRO A 224 -8.15 40.35 55.72
N ASP A 225 -7.12 40.06 56.52
CA ASP A 225 -7.08 40.33 57.95
C ASP A 225 -7.45 41.80 58.21
N GLY A 226 -8.60 41.99 58.82
CA GLY A 226 -9.15 43.30 59.12
C GLY A 226 -8.34 43.96 60.23
N GLY A 227 -7.72 45.08 59.89
CA GLY A 227 -7.47 46.23 60.77
C GLY A 227 -6.95 45.92 62.17
N ARG A 228 -5.65 46.09 62.37
CA ARG A 228 -5.14 46.63 63.63
C ARG A 228 -4.78 48.09 63.41
N GLU A 229 -5.57 48.93 64.04
CA GLU A 229 -5.38 50.37 64.20
C GLU A 229 -4.03 50.63 64.88
N ASP A 230 -3.15 51.35 64.18
CA ASP A 230 -1.97 52.00 64.72
C ASP A 230 -2.33 53.40 65.26
N GLU A 231 -1.78 53.67 66.46
CA GLU A 231 -1.92 54.87 67.33
C GLU A 231 -1.53 56.20 66.68
#